data_AF-A0A495ZGI1-F1
#
_entry.id   AF-A0A495ZGI1-F1
#
_cell.length_a   1.000
_cell.length_b   1.000
_cell.length_c   1.000
_cell.angle_alpha   90.00
_cell.angle_beta   90.00
_cell.angle_gamma   90.00
#
_symmetry.space_group_name_H-M   'P 1'
#
loop_
_entity.id
_entity.type
_entity.pdbx_description
1 polymer ?
#
loop_
_entity_poly.entity_id
_entity_poly.type
_entity_poly.pdbx_seq_one_letter_code
_entity_poly.pdbx_strand_id
1 'polypeptide(L)' 'MAQWEPISDALYATQIHHCDLCGKMLVRRLWRVEYNDKPLKFCDQRCEQTWFDYWLPRYGKTHGFTSDKD' A
#
# COMPACT_ATOMS: atom_id res chain seq x y z
N MET A 1 7.47 -0.34 9.10
CA MET A 1 8.63 -0.96 8.41
C MET A 1 8.23 -1.26 6.97
N ALA A 2 9.14 -1.15 6.01
CA ALA A 2 8.85 -1.31 4.58
C ALA A 2 9.75 -2.39 3.96
N GLN A 3 9.17 -3.29 3.16
CA GLN A 3 9.90 -4.40 2.52
C GLN A 3 9.23 -4.90 1.23
N TRP A 4 10.02 -5.54 0.37
CA TRP A 4 9.49 -6.29 -0.77
C TRP A 4 8.98 -7.65 -0.29
N GLU A 5 7.73 -7.99 -0.64
CA GLU A 5 7.15 -9.30 -0.38
C GLU A 5 6.75 -9.98 -1.69
N PRO A 6 7.10 -11.26 -1.89
CA PRO A 6 6.64 -12.02 -3.04
C PRO A 6 5.12 -12.26 -2.96
N ILE A 7 4.45 -12.25 -4.11
CA ILE A 7 3.06 -12.67 -4.22
C ILE A 7 3.07 -14.18 -4.45
N SER A 8 2.17 -14.90 -3.76
CA SER A 8 2.10 -16.36 -3.87
C SER A 8 1.67 -16.76 -5.29
N ASP A 9 2.50 -17.57 -5.95
CA ASP A 9 2.21 -18.18 -7.25
C ASP A 9 1.39 -19.48 -7.13
N ALA A 10 0.72 -19.71 -5.99
CA ALA A 10 -0.10 -20.90 -5.81
C ALA A 10 -1.17 -21.00 -6.92
N LEU A 11 -1.34 -22.19 -7.50
CA LEU A 11 -2.28 -22.45 -8.61
C LEU A 11 -3.73 -22.02 -8.31
N TYR A 12 -4.10 -21.96 -7.03
CA TYR A 12 -5.43 -21.57 -6.55
C TYR A 12 -5.41 -20.21 -5.80
N ALA A 13 -4.36 -19.40 -5.99
CA ALA A 13 -4.34 -18.04 -5.46
C ALA A 13 -5.42 -17.21 -6.19
N THR A 14 -6.50 -16.91 -5.47
CA THR A 14 -7.61 -16.08 -5.97
C THR A 14 -7.44 -14.61 -5.62
N GLN A 15 -6.39 -14.26 -4.87
CA GLN A 15 -6.19 -12.91 -4.38
C GLN A 15 -5.47 -12.04 -5.42
N ILE A 16 -6.20 -11.06 -5.96
CA ILE A 16 -5.63 -10.03 -6.83
C ILE A 16 -5.19 -8.86 -5.96
N HIS A 17 -3.91 -8.51 -6.02
CA HIS A 17 -3.36 -7.37 -5.31
C HIS A 17 -3.31 -6.15 -6.23
N HIS A 18 -3.68 -4.98 -5.72
CA HIS A 18 -3.55 -3.70 -6.39
C HIS A 18 -2.69 -2.76 -5.55
N CYS A 19 -2.03 -1.82 -6.21
CA CYS A 19 -1.34 -0.71 -5.56
C CYS A 19 -2.38 0.19 -4.87
N ASP A 20 -2.21 0.42 -3.57
CA ASP A 20 -3.12 1.22 -2.75
C ASP A 20 -3.06 2.73 -3.09
N LEU A 21 -2.11 3.16 -3.94
CA LEU A 21 -2.09 4.52 -4.52
C LEU A 21 -2.62 4.58 -5.95
N CYS A 22 -2.00 3.84 -6.88
CA CYS A 22 -2.25 4.04 -8.33
C CYS A 22 -3.21 3.02 -8.95
N GLY A 23 -3.65 2.02 -8.18
CA GLY A 23 -4.58 0.98 -8.64
C GLY A 23 -3.97 -0.06 -9.58
N LYS A 24 -2.68 0.01 -9.92
CA LYS A 24 -2.02 -0.98 -10.79
C LYS A 24 -2.05 -2.37 -10.15
N MET A 25 -2.37 -3.39 -10.95
CA MET A 25 -2.30 -4.80 -10.53
C MET A 25 -0.84 -5.21 -10.21
N LEU A 26 -0.65 -5.88 -9.07
CA LEU A 26 0.63 -6.40 -8.60
C LEU A 26 0.63 -7.91 -8.80
N VAL A 27 1.64 -8.43 -9.51
CA VAL A 27 1.61 -9.81 -10.03
C VAL A 27 2.74 -10.73 -9.54
N ARG A 28 3.86 -10.18 -9.05
CA ARG A 28 5.03 -10.98 -8.64
C ARG A 28 5.53 -10.65 -7.25
N ARG A 29 5.57 -9.35 -6.95
CA ARG A 29 5.95 -8.83 -5.65
C ARG A 29 5.23 -7.52 -5.42
N LEU A 30 5.12 -7.16 -4.14
CA LEU A 30 4.57 -5.90 -3.68
C LEU A 30 5.53 -5.25 -2.69
N TRP A 31 5.54 -3.92 -2.65
CA TRP A 31 6.24 -3.18 -1.61
C TRP A 31 5.25 -2.97 -0.46
N ARG A 32 5.44 -3.70 0.65
CA ARG A 32 4.55 -3.65 1.80
C ARG A 32 5.07 -2.67 2.84
N VAL A 33 4.17 -1.85 3.35
CA VAL A 33 4.45 -0.85 4.38
C VAL A 33 3.40 -0.97 5.47
N GLU A 34 3.82 -1.07 6.72
CA GLU A 34 2.92 -0.98 7.87
C GLU A 34 2.68 0.49 8.24
N TYR A 35 1.43 0.93 8.24
CA TYR A 35 1.03 2.28 8.65
C TYR A 35 -0.28 2.23 9.46
N ASN A 36 -0.28 2.75 10.69
CA ASN A 36 -1.43 2.71 11.62
C ASN A 36 -2.08 1.32 11.70
N ASP A 37 -1.27 0.28 11.92
CA ASP A 37 -1.69 -1.13 11.99
C ASP A 37 -2.40 -1.66 10.73
N LYS A 38 -2.30 -0.93 9.61
CA LYS A 38 -2.82 -1.32 8.32
C LYS A 38 -1.67 -1.60 7.34
N PRO A 39 -1.67 -2.77 6.68
CA PRO A 39 -0.70 -3.05 5.65
C PRO A 39 -1.08 -2.38 4.33
N LEU A 40 -0.27 -1.43 3.89
CA LEU A 40 -0.34 -0.80 2.58
C LEU A 40 0.58 -1.54 1.60
N LYS A 41 0.16 -1.59 0.34
CA LYS A 41 0.80 -2.30 -0.76
C LYS A 41 1.03 -1.32 -1.90
N PHE A 42 2.28 -1.16 -2.31
CA PHE A 42 2.65 -0.28 -3.41
C PHE A 42 3.35 -1.06 -4.53
N CYS A 43 3.27 -0.54 -5.76
CA CYS A 43 4.01 -1.11 -6.88
C CYS A 43 5.51 -0.79 -6.82
N ASP A 44 5.89 0.26 -6.11
CA ASP A 44 7.26 0.73 -5.89
C ASP A 44 7.33 1.76 -4.75
N GLN A 45 8.56 2.14 -4.38
CA GLN A 45 8.85 3.16 -3.37
C GLN A 45 8.37 4.56 -3.78
N ARG A 46 8.24 4.85 -5.07
CA ARG A 46 7.74 6.16 -5.53
C ARG A 46 6.25 6.30 -5.23
N CYS A 47 5.47 5.23 -5.38
CA CYS A 47 4.07 5.21 -4.98
C CYS A 47 3.91 5.29 -3.47
N GLU A 48 4.76 4.61 -2.68
CA GLU A 48 4.80 4.81 -1.22
C GLU A 48 5.03 6.29 -0.90
N GLN A 49 6.09 6.88 -1.46
CA GLN A 49 6.46 8.26 -1.19
C GLN A 49 5.35 9.23 -1.60
N THR A 50 4.77 9.07 -2.78
CA THR A 50 3.65 9.92 -3.24
C THR A 50 2.42 9.74 -2.36
N TRP A 51 2.21 8.54 -1.81
CA TRP A 51 1.12 8.30 -0.87
C TRP A 51 1.33 9.10 0.41
N PHE A 52 2.54 9.07 1.00
CA PHE A 52 2.85 9.83 2.23
C PHE A 52 2.95 11.34 2.02
N ASP A 53 3.62 11.78 0.95
CA ASP A 53 3.96 13.19 0.73
C ASP A 53 2.76 13.99 0.18
N TYR A 54 1.81 13.33 -0.48
CA TYR A 54 0.70 14.00 -1.14
C TYR A 54 -0.67 13.42 -0.80
N TRP A 55 -0.87 12.10 -0.99
CA TRP A 55 -2.20 11.53 -0.87
C TRP A 55 -2.72 11.58 0.57
N LEU A 56 -1.91 11.13 1.54
CA LEU A 56 -2.28 11.03 2.95
C LEU A 56 -2.61 12.41 3.56
N PRO A 57 -1.79 13.47 3.42
CA PRO A 57 -2.12 14.80 3.93
C PRO A 57 -3.41 15.37 3.36
N ARG A 58 -3.69 15.07 2.08
CA ARG A 58 -4.83 15.65 1.34
C ARG A 58 -6.12 14.88 1.52
N TYR A 59 -6.07 13.55 1.56
CA TYR A 59 -7.25 12.68 1.50
C TYR A 59 -7.37 11.74 2.71
N GLY A 60 -6.30 11.54 3.47
CA GLY A 60 -6.24 10.55 4.55
C GLY A 60 -7.34 10.73 5.60
N LYS A 61 -7.59 11.97 6.02
CA LYS A 61 -8.65 12.30 7.00
C LYS A 61 -10.03 11.83 6.55
N THR A 62 -10.37 12.03 5.27
CA THR A 62 -11.66 11.65 4.71
C THR A 62 -11.79 10.13 4.52
N HIS A 63 -10.67 9.41 4.46
CA HIS A 63 -10.63 7.96 4.21
C HIS A 63 -10.29 7.14 5.46
N GLY A 64 -10.44 7.73 6.66
CA GLY A 64 -10.19 7.01 7.92
C GLY A 64 -8.71 6.67 8.17
N PHE A 65 -7.81 7.43 7.55
CA PHE A 65 -6.41 7.52 7.95
C PHE A 65 -6.26 8.80 8.78
N THR A 66 -6.79 8.76 9.99
CA THR A 66 -6.53 9.78 11.00
C THR A 66 -5.19 9.45 11.63
N SER A 67 -4.24 10.36 11.52
CA SER A 67 -3.17 10.42 12.51
C SER A 67 -3.89 10.85 13.78
N ASP A 68 -4.07 9.95 14.74
CA ASP A 68 -4.37 10.37 16.10
C ASP A 68 -3.31 11.40 16.45
N LYS A 69 -3.77 12.64 16.62
CA LYS A 69 -2.91 13.81 16.72
C LYS A 69 -2.96 14.29 18.16
N ASP A 70 -1.75 14.41 18.70
CA ASP A 70 -1.33 15.27 19.80
C ASP A 70 -1.76 14.85 21.22
#